data_AF-Q2SXA3-F1
#
_entry.id   AF-Q2SXA3-F1
#
_cell.length_a   1.000
_cell.length_b   1.000
_cell.length_c   1.000
_cell.angle_alpha   90.00
_cell.angle_beta   90.00
_cell.angle_gamma   90.00
#
_symmetry.space_group_name_H-M   'P 1'
#
loop_
_entity.id
_entity.type
_entity.pdbx_description
1 polymer ?
#
loop_
_entity_poly.entity_id
_entity_poly.type
_entity_poly.pdbx_seq_one_letter_code
_entity_poly.pdbx_strand_id
1 'polypeptide(L)'
;MIEQIRRHGAERTLERIVSSLSKAKDAGKTKVTKKHLHTASPKSVAATAAAEPQRKIGEQHAKQLLQALQSVLHDPGFGKLSPGTIAGVHRALTGFEDLLDAVPTRRPKYPIAKANEHGVYEPSEILSAPISKRTGRASVEIRLAQIAEGDWEFGFSYAFNSAGGSSPCKRIDGESPGRYRTRVEAIRAAVQVLTRTLESTSASKAKEMAGVRRWLDKLFTMPDPDWTPEMAREAAQ
;
A
#
# COMPACT_ATOMS: atom_id res chain seq x y z
N MET A 1 -33.82 -28.85 -23.76
CA MET A 1 -34.52 -27.55 -23.62
C MET A 1 -34.24 -26.93 -22.25
N ILE A 2 -34.52 -27.63 -21.14
CA ILE A 2 -34.24 -27.16 -19.77
C ILE A 2 -32.76 -26.76 -19.58
N GLU A 3 -31.82 -27.53 -20.13
CA GLU A 3 -30.38 -27.26 -20.02
C GLU A 3 -29.92 -26.00 -20.81
N GLN A 4 -30.61 -25.64 -21.89
CA GLN A 4 -30.30 -24.43 -22.66
C GLN A 4 -30.88 -23.17 -22.01
N ILE A 5 -32.04 -23.28 -21.37
CA ILE A 5 -32.63 -22.17 -20.59
C ILE A 5 -31.69 -21.80 -19.45
N ARG A 6 -31.08 -22.78 -18.78
CA ARG A 6 -30.06 -22.54 -17.74
C ARG A 6 -28.79 -21.85 -18.26
N ARG A 7 -28.38 -22.11 -19.50
CA ARG A 7 -27.12 -21.58 -20.07
C ARG A 7 -27.26 -20.21 -20.74
N HIS A 8 -28.42 -19.89 -21.29
CA HIS A 8 -28.58 -18.70 -22.14
C HIS A 8 -29.76 -17.79 -21.74
N GLY A 9 -30.52 -18.16 -20.71
CA GLY A 9 -31.74 -17.46 -20.32
C GLY A 9 -32.95 -17.84 -21.18
N ALA A 10 -34.15 -17.67 -20.61
CA ALA A 10 -35.40 -18.04 -21.27
C ALA A 10 -35.64 -17.24 -22.56
N GLU A 11 -35.28 -15.95 -22.56
CA GLU A 11 -35.53 -15.03 -23.68
C GLU A 11 -34.74 -15.41 -24.95
N ARG A 12 -33.42 -15.62 -24.84
CA ARG A 12 -32.60 -16.05 -25.98
C ARG A 12 -32.94 -17.45 -26.48
N THR A 13 -33.48 -18.29 -25.60
CA THR A 13 -33.95 -19.62 -26.00
C THR A 13 -35.23 -19.51 -26.82
N LEU A 14 -36.14 -18.61 -26.45
CA LEU A 14 -37.36 -18.31 -27.22
C LEU A 14 -37.05 -17.70 -28.59
N GLU A 15 -36.16 -16.71 -28.68
CA GLU A 15 -35.74 -16.12 -29.97
C GLU A 15 -35.15 -17.17 -30.92
N ARG A 16 -34.36 -18.10 -30.37
CA ARG A 16 -33.72 -19.16 -31.16
C ARG A 16 -34.73 -20.20 -31.63
N ILE A 17 -35.74 -20.50 -30.81
CA ILE A 17 -36.87 -21.36 -31.20
C ILE A 17 -37.72 -20.67 -32.28
N VAL A 18 -38.03 -19.38 -32.13
CA VAL A 18 -38.80 -18.60 -33.11
C VAL A 18 -38.05 -18.51 -34.46
N SER A 19 -36.74 -18.23 -34.45
CA SER A 19 -35.95 -18.20 -35.69
C SER A 19 -35.85 -19.58 -36.36
N SER A 20 -35.81 -20.66 -35.57
CA SER A 20 -35.80 -22.03 -36.10
C SER A 20 -37.17 -22.46 -36.64
N LEU A 21 -38.26 -21.96 -36.05
CA LEU A 21 -39.63 -22.17 -36.53
C LEU A 21 -39.87 -21.43 -37.86
N SER A 22 -39.42 -20.18 -37.99
CA SER A 22 -39.50 -19.45 -39.25
C SER A 22 -38.73 -20.15 -40.37
N LYS A 23 -37.50 -20.61 -40.10
CA LYS A 23 -36.70 -21.37 -41.08
C LYS A 23 -37.29 -22.73 -41.46
N ALA A 24 -38.04 -23.38 -40.55
CA ALA A 24 -38.75 -24.61 -40.87
C ALA A 24 -40.02 -24.35 -41.71
N LYS A 25 -40.69 -23.22 -41.48
CA LYS A 25 -41.87 -22.78 -42.24
C LYS A 25 -41.52 -22.40 -43.69
N ASP A 26 -40.39 -21.72 -43.90
CA ASP A 26 -39.90 -21.39 -45.25
C ASP A 26 -39.48 -22.64 -46.06
N ALA A 27 -39.16 -23.73 -45.37
CA ALA A 27 -38.88 -25.03 -45.97
C ALA A 27 -40.15 -25.91 -46.17
N GLY A 28 -41.35 -25.34 -46.00
CA GLY A 28 -42.64 -25.99 -46.26
C GLY A 28 -43.04 -27.06 -45.25
N LYS A 29 -42.44 -27.09 -44.04
CA LYS A 29 -42.67 -28.15 -43.04
C LYS A 29 -43.20 -27.57 -41.73
N THR A 30 -44.27 -28.17 -41.22
CA THR A 30 -45.03 -27.68 -40.05
C THR A 30 -44.52 -28.20 -38.70
N LYS A 31 -43.44 -28.99 -38.66
CA LYS A 31 -42.81 -29.46 -37.39
C LYS A 31 -41.29 -29.38 -37.44
N VAL A 32 -40.69 -28.80 -36.39
CA VAL A 32 -39.24 -28.66 -36.22
C VAL A 32 -38.64 -29.99 -35.76
N THR A 33 -37.97 -30.71 -36.66
CA THR A 33 -37.19 -31.91 -36.33
C THR A 33 -35.73 -31.60 -36.01
N LYS A 34 -35.08 -32.42 -35.16
CA LYS A 34 -33.71 -32.29 -34.61
C LYS A 34 -32.61 -31.94 -35.64
N LYS A 35 -32.81 -32.25 -36.93
CA LYS A 35 -31.91 -31.88 -38.03
C LYS A 35 -31.85 -30.38 -38.31
N HIS A 36 -32.91 -29.60 -38.02
CA HIS A 36 -32.92 -28.16 -38.27
C HIS A 36 -32.25 -27.34 -37.16
N LEU A 37 -31.90 -27.96 -36.03
CA LEU A 37 -31.22 -27.28 -34.92
C LEU A 37 -29.69 -27.19 -35.12
N HIS A 38 -29.12 -27.96 -36.05
CA HIS A 38 -27.67 -28.13 -36.17
C HIS A 38 -27.07 -27.69 -37.51
N THR A 39 -27.86 -27.25 -38.48
CA THR A 39 -27.37 -26.87 -39.82
C THR A 39 -27.56 -25.39 -40.12
N ALA A 40 -26.89 -24.54 -39.33
CA ALA A 40 -26.63 -23.16 -39.74
C ALA A 40 -25.29 -22.69 -39.14
N SER A 41 -24.20 -23.18 -39.71
CA SER A 41 -22.94 -22.41 -39.72
C SER A 41 -23.17 -21.13 -40.52
N PRO A 42 -22.71 -19.96 -40.06
CA PRO A 42 -22.57 -18.79 -40.91
C PRO A 42 -21.15 -18.72 -41.48
N LYS A 43 -21.06 -18.79 -42.82
CA LYS A 43 -19.95 -18.22 -43.59
C LYS A 43 -20.17 -16.70 -43.69
N SER A 44 -19.12 -15.96 -43.32
CA SER A 44 -18.74 -14.59 -43.73
C SER A 44 -19.77 -13.46 -43.77
N VAL A 45 -19.61 -12.51 -42.85
CA VAL A 45 -19.60 -11.08 -43.18
C VAL A 45 -18.34 -10.50 -42.54
N ALA A 46 -17.38 -10.06 -43.35
CA ALA A 46 -16.21 -9.36 -42.87
C ALA A 46 -16.61 -7.93 -42.47
N ALA A 47 -16.63 -7.65 -41.16
CA ALA A 47 -16.24 -6.37 -40.56
C ALA A 47 -16.30 -6.50 -39.02
N THR A 48 -15.10 -6.53 -38.42
CA THR A 48 -14.77 -6.25 -37.00
C THR A 48 -15.56 -6.96 -35.89
N ALA A 49 -15.06 -8.12 -35.46
CA ALA A 49 -14.92 -8.50 -34.04
C ALA A 49 -14.20 -9.86 -33.99
N ALA A 50 -12.88 -9.84 -34.21
CA ALA A 50 -12.06 -11.01 -33.99
C ALA A 50 -12.19 -11.42 -32.52
N ALA A 51 -12.65 -12.65 -32.27
CA ALA A 51 -12.51 -13.28 -30.97
C ALA A 51 -11.00 -13.36 -30.68
N GLU A 52 -10.54 -12.50 -29.76
CA GLU A 52 -9.16 -12.52 -29.31
C GLU A 52 -8.84 -13.90 -28.70
N PRO A 53 -7.64 -14.46 -28.97
CA PRO A 53 -7.17 -15.62 -28.23
C PRO A 53 -7.17 -15.26 -26.74
N GLN A 54 -7.69 -16.14 -25.88
CA GLN A 54 -7.61 -15.94 -24.43
C GLN A 54 -6.14 -15.74 -24.04
N ARG A 55 -5.75 -14.47 -23.86
CA ARG A 55 -4.37 -14.10 -23.52
C ARG A 55 -4.13 -14.66 -22.12
N LYS A 56 -3.34 -15.73 -22.02
CA LYS A 56 -2.89 -16.26 -20.74
C LYS A 56 -2.17 -15.12 -20.02
N ILE A 57 -2.72 -14.66 -18.90
CA ILE A 57 -2.08 -13.67 -18.06
C ILE A 57 -0.84 -14.35 -17.47
N GLY A 58 0.33 -14.05 -18.04
CA GLY A 58 1.59 -14.54 -17.52
C GLY A 58 1.84 -13.98 -16.11
N GLU A 59 2.68 -14.65 -15.34
CA GLU A 59 2.97 -14.28 -13.95
C GLU A 59 3.42 -12.82 -13.79
N GLN A 60 4.19 -12.30 -14.75
CA GLN A 60 4.60 -10.89 -14.78
C GLN A 60 3.41 -9.93 -14.89
N HIS A 61 2.44 -10.23 -15.75
CA HIS A 61 1.25 -9.41 -15.95
C HIS A 61 0.32 -9.49 -14.73
N ALA A 62 0.21 -10.67 -14.10
CA ALA A 62 -0.55 -10.83 -12.86
C ALA A 62 0.04 -9.98 -11.72
N LYS A 63 1.37 -9.98 -11.56
CA LYS A 63 2.07 -9.14 -10.57
C LYS A 63 1.87 -7.65 -10.83
N GLN A 64 1.97 -7.21 -12.08
CA GLN A 64 1.72 -5.82 -12.45
C GLN A 64 0.27 -5.39 -12.18
N LEU A 65 -0.70 -6.27 -12.44
CA LEU A 65 -2.11 -6.01 -12.16
C LEU A 65 -2.37 -5.87 -10.65
N LEU A 66 -1.80 -6.77 -9.84
CA LEU A 66 -1.91 -6.72 -8.39
C LEU A 66 -1.29 -5.42 -7.83
N GLN A 67 -0.11 -5.06 -8.32
CA GLN A 67 0.57 -3.82 -7.92
C GLN A 67 -0.26 -2.57 -8.30
N ALA A 68 -0.83 -2.54 -9.50
CA ALA A 68 -1.67 -1.44 -9.94
C ALA A 68 -2.95 -1.32 -9.09
N LEU A 69 -3.56 -2.46 -8.75
CA LEU A 69 -4.72 -2.50 -7.86
C LEU A 69 -4.38 -1.98 -6.46
N GLN A 70 -3.27 -2.44 -5.88
CA GLN A 70 -2.77 -1.93 -4.60
C GLN A 70 -2.53 -0.42 -4.64
N SER A 71 -1.95 0.11 -5.73
CA SER A 71 -1.75 1.57 -5.89
C SER A 71 -3.06 2.35 -5.92
N VAL A 72 -4.12 1.80 -6.54
CA VAL A 72 -5.45 2.44 -6.55
C VAL A 72 -6.09 2.43 -5.17
N LEU A 73 -6.00 1.31 -4.44
CA LEU A 73 -6.58 1.18 -3.10
C LEU A 73 -5.91 2.11 -2.07
N HIS A 74 -4.61 2.35 -2.23
CA HIS A 74 -3.83 3.25 -1.36
C HIS A 74 -3.79 4.70 -1.87
N ASP A 75 -4.50 5.03 -2.95
CA ASP A 75 -4.55 6.39 -3.47
C ASP A 75 -5.39 7.30 -2.53
N PRO A 76 -4.89 8.49 -2.13
CA PRO A 76 -5.63 9.41 -1.26
C PRO A 76 -6.98 9.87 -1.80
N GLY A 77 -7.22 9.75 -3.12
CA GLY A 77 -8.47 10.05 -3.78
C GLY A 77 -9.48 8.90 -3.74
N PHE A 78 -9.07 7.66 -3.44
CA PHE A 78 -9.96 6.49 -3.43
C PHE A 78 -11.12 6.66 -2.44
N GLY A 79 -10.86 7.23 -1.26
CA GLY A 79 -11.89 7.55 -0.26
C GLY A 79 -12.88 8.64 -0.68
N LYS A 80 -12.64 9.34 -1.80
CA LYS A 80 -13.53 10.35 -2.37
C LYS A 80 -14.48 9.79 -3.43
N LEU A 81 -14.34 8.50 -3.78
CA LEU A 81 -15.28 7.83 -4.67
C LEU A 81 -16.66 7.72 -4.01
N SER A 82 -17.69 7.53 -4.82
CA SER A 82 -19.04 7.38 -4.28
C SER A 82 -19.11 6.14 -3.37
N PRO A 83 -19.90 6.19 -2.28
CA PRO A 83 -20.03 5.05 -1.35
C PRO A 83 -20.44 3.75 -2.06
N GLY A 84 -21.27 3.84 -3.10
CA GLY A 84 -21.67 2.69 -3.92
C GLY A 84 -20.51 2.07 -4.69
N THR A 85 -19.59 2.89 -5.22
CA THR A 85 -18.37 2.40 -5.89
C THR A 85 -17.44 1.74 -4.90
N ILE A 86 -17.22 2.35 -3.73
CA ILE A 86 -16.37 1.78 -2.68
C ILE A 86 -16.93 0.43 -2.20
N ALA A 87 -18.24 0.36 -1.96
CA ALA A 87 -18.92 -0.89 -1.60
C ALA A 87 -18.83 -1.96 -2.70
N GLY A 88 -18.93 -1.55 -3.97
CA GLY A 88 -18.76 -2.43 -5.12
C GLY A 88 -17.35 -3.02 -5.21
N VAL A 89 -16.32 -2.19 -5.00
CA VAL A 89 -14.92 -2.64 -4.94
C VAL A 89 -14.71 -3.57 -3.74
N HIS A 90 -15.20 -3.21 -2.56
CA HIS A 90 -15.09 -4.06 -1.37
C HIS A 90 -15.73 -5.44 -1.60
N ARG A 91 -16.94 -5.48 -2.19
CA ARG A 91 -17.60 -6.75 -2.53
C ARG A 91 -16.81 -7.57 -3.55
N ALA A 92 -16.18 -6.92 -4.53
CA ALA A 92 -15.38 -7.60 -5.55
C ALA A 92 -14.06 -8.16 -5.00
N LEU A 93 -13.50 -7.52 -3.96
CA LEU A 93 -12.24 -7.91 -3.32
C LEU A 93 -12.44 -8.81 -2.08
N THR A 94 -13.70 -9.04 -1.68
CA THR A 94 -14.03 -9.94 -0.58
C THR A 94 -13.54 -11.37 -0.88
N GLY A 95 -12.76 -11.96 0.01
CA GLY A 95 -12.09 -13.26 -0.15
C GLY A 95 -10.69 -13.20 -0.76
N PHE A 96 -10.16 -12.01 -1.05
CA PHE A 96 -8.79 -11.78 -1.54
C PHE A 96 -7.97 -10.87 -0.60
N GLU A 97 -8.45 -10.64 0.62
CA GLU A 97 -7.87 -9.71 1.59
C GLU A 97 -6.39 -10.04 1.85
N ASP A 98 -6.08 -11.30 2.15
CA ASP A 98 -4.71 -11.76 2.42
C ASP A 98 -3.73 -11.52 1.25
N LEU A 99 -4.22 -11.50 0.00
CA LEU A 99 -3.42 -11.24 -1.19
C LEU A 99 -3.16 -9.75 -1.41
N LEU A 100 -4.08 -8.90 -0.97
CA LEU A 100 -4.02 -7.44 -1.12
C LEU A 100 -3.27 -6.79 0.05
N ASP A 101 -3.42 -7.36 1.24
CA ASP A 101 -2.70 -7.03 2.47
C ASP A 101 -1.30 -7.65 2.54
N ALA A 102 -0.81 -8.19 1.43
CA ALA A 102 0.59 -8.53 1.24
C ALA A 102 1.45 -7.24 1.23
N VAL A 103 1.51 -6.58 2.38
CA VAL A 103 2.55 -5.64 2.77
C VAL A 103 3.87 -6.36 2.51
N PRO A 104 4.88 -5.69 1.91
CA PRO A 104 6.17 -6.31 1.63
C PRO A 104 6.67 -7.07 2.87
N THR A 105 6.61 -8.40 2.83
CA THR A 105 6.97 -9.29 3.96
C THR A 105 8.46 -9.29 4.27
N ARG A 106 9.26 -8.59 3.44
CA ARG A 106 10.65 -8.29 3.76
C ARG A 106 10.68 -7.16 4.79
N ARG A 107 10.41 -7.53 6.04
CA ARG A 107 10.74 -6.71 7.20
C ARG A 107 12.24 -6.43 7.16
N PRO A 108 12.67 -5.16 7.15
CA PRO A 108 14.07 -4.85 7.29
C PRO A 108 14.52 -5.38 8.66
N LYS A 109 15.51 -6.27 8.67
CA LYS A 109 16.13 -6.71 9.92
C LYS A 109 17.16 -5.66 10.31
N TYR A 110 16.97 -5.04 11.46
CA TYR A 110 17.93 -4.10 12.01
C TYR A 110 18.83 -4.82 13.01
N PRO A 111 20.13 -4.46 13.07
CA PRO A 111 21.04 -5.04 14.04
C PRO A 111 20.71 -4.54 15.45
N ILE A 112 20.82 -5.43 16.43
CA ILE A 112 20.73 -5.05 17.85
C ILE A 112 22.00 -4.25 18.22
N ALA A 113 21.78 -3.00 18.63
CA ALA A 113 22.80 -2.06 19.02
C ALA A 113 23.48 -2.47 20.32
N LYS A 114 24.78 -2.21 20.41
CA LYS A 114 25.57 -2.43 21.63
C LYS A 114 25.79 -1.11 22.34
N ALA A 115 25.64 -1.11 23.66
CA ALA A 115 26.02 0.02 24.49
C ALA A 115 27.54 0.05 24.71
N ASN A 116 28.10 1.25 24.71
CA ASN A 116 29.47 1.48 25.17
C ASN A 116 29.55 1.59 26.70
N GLU A 117 30.75 1.84 27.22
CA GLU A 117 31.03 1.98 28.67
C GLU A 117 30.21 3.07 29.37
N HIS A 118 29.64 4.02 28.61
CA HIS A 118 28.83 5.13 29.13
C HIS A 118 27.32 4.90 28.96
N GLY A 119 26.91 3.71 28.50
CA GLY A 119 25.52 3.37 28.24
C GLY A 119 24.95 3.99 26.96
N VAL A 120 25.81 4.48 26.06
CA VAL A 120 25.39 5.04 24.76
C VAL A 120 25.42 3.93 23.72
N TYR A 121 24.29 3.73 23.04
CA TYR A 121 24.12 2.74 21.99
C TYR A 121 24.65 3.23 20.65
N GLU A 122 25.34 2.35 19.93
CA GLU A 122 25.68 2.61 18.52
C GLU A 122 24.40 2.62 17.66
N PRO A 123 24.19 3.63 16.78
CA PRO A 123 23.01 3.69 15.94
C PRO A 123 22.93 2.51 14.97
N SER A 124 21.81 1.78 15.00
CA SER A 124 21.43 0.77 13.99
C SER A 124 21.05 1.43 12.65
N GLU A 125 20.59 2.67 12.69
CA GLU A 125 20.19 3.45 11.52
C GLU A 125 20.38 4.95 11.74
N ILE A 126 20.70 5.68 10.66
CA ILE A 126 20.79 7.14 10.67
C ILE A 126 19.92 7.70 9.55
N LEU A 127 19.00 8.58 9.91
CA LEU A 127 18.13 9.32 9.00
C LEU A 127 18.62 10.77 8.92
N SER A 128 19.07 11.18 7.74
CA SER A 128 19.61 12.53 7.52
C SER A 128 18.60 13.43 6.80
N ALA A 129 18.54 14.69 7.21
CA ALA A 129 17.84 15.73 6.47
C ALA A 129 18.51 15.98 5.09
N PRO A 130 17.81 16.62 4.14
CA PRO A 130 18.39 16.97 2.86
C PRO A 130 19.72 17.71 2.99
N ILE A 131 20.71 17.28 2.22
CA ILE A 131 22.07 17.84 2.25
C ILE A 131 22.02 19.31 1.82
N SER A 132 22.60 20.19 2.62
CA SER A 132 22.74 21.60 2.27
C SER A 132 23.76 21.75 1.14
N LYS A 133 23.35 22.40 0.04
CA LYS A 133 24.25 22.69 -1.10
C LYS A 133 25.45 23.57 -0.71
N ARG A 134 25.35 24.32 0.39
CA ARG A 134 26.39 25.24 0.85
C ARG A 134 27.46 24.55 1.68
N THR A 135 27.07 23.66 2.59
CA THR A 135 27.99 22.98 3.51
C THR A 135 28.35 21.57 3.05
N GLY A 136 27.60 21.00 2.11
CA GLY A 136 27.75 19.62 1.67
C GLY A 136 27.38 18.60 2.74
N ARG A 137 26.73 19.02 3.83
CA ARG A 137 26.36 18.17 4.97
C ARG A 137 24.87 18.30 5.28
N ALA A 138 24.31 17.27 5.90
CA ALA A 138 22.96 17.33 6.47
C ALA A 138 22.99 18.21 7.73
N SER A 139 22.07 19.17 7.82
CA SER A 139 22.00 20.07 8.99
C SER A 139 21.39 19.37 10.20
N VAL A 140 20.72 18.23 10.00
CA VAL A 140 20.00 17.47 11.03
C VAL A 140 20.09 15.97 10.73
N GLU A 141 20.29 15.16 11.76
CA GLU A 141 20.25 13.71 11.72
C GLU A 141 19.42 13.18 12.90
N ILE A 142 18.59 12.16 12.63
CA ILE A 142 17.95 11.32 13.65
C ILE A 142 18.69 9.98 13.62
N ARG A 143 19.03 9.46 14.80
CA ARG A 143 19.77 8.21 14.99
C ARG A 143 18.87 7.26 15.74
N LEU A 144 18.74 6.03 15.25
CA LEU A 144 17.90 5.00 15.86
C LEU A 144 18.80 3.84 16.28
N ALA A 145 18.59 3.34 17.48
CA ALA A 145 19.26 2.16 18.00
C ALA A 145 18.20 1.14 18.42
N GLN A 146 18.26 -0.05 17.83
CA GLN A 146 17.43 -1.16 18.28
C GLN A 146 18.16 -1.87 19.43
N ILE A 147 17.68 -1.73 20.67
CA ILE A 147 18.38 -2.28 21.85
C ILE A 147 17.96 -3.72 22.15
N ALA A 148 16.76 -4.10 21.72
CA ALA A 148 16.27 -5.48 21.69
C ALA A 148 15.23 -5.62 20.56
N GLU A 149 14.78 -6.85 20.28
CA GLU A 149 13.69 -7.04 19.32
C GLU A 149 12.42 -6.30 19.79
N GLY A 150 11.94 -5.36 18.98
CA GLY A 150 10.81 -4.49 19.35
C GLY A 150 11.10 -3.45 20.45
N ASP A 151 12.37 -3.16 20.79
CA ASP A 151 12.73 -2.09 21.73
C ASP A 151 13.70 -1.11 21.06
N TRP A 152 13.24 0.12 20.86
CA TRP A 152 13.94 1.16 20.12
C TRP A 152 14.26 2.36 20.99
N GLU A 153 15.42 2.95 20.73
CA GLU A 153 15.85 4.22 21.29
C GLU A 153 16.23 5.17 20.16
N PHE A 154 16.12 6.47 20.42
CA PHE A 154 16.55 7.49 19.46
C PHE A 154 17.56 8.46 20.07
N GLY A 155 18.35 9.03 19.18
CA GLY A 155 19.19 10.19 19.40
C GLY A 155 19.06 11.12 18.20
N PHE A 156 19.67 12.29 18.27
CA PHE A 156 19.69 13.21 17.14
C PHE A 156 20.89 14.13 17.23
N SER A 157 21.23 14.76 16.11
CA SER A 157 22.17 15.86 16.07
C SER A 157 21.68 16.91 15.10
N TYR A 158 21.96 18.17 15.41
CA TYR A 158 21.72 19.28 14.50
C TYR A 158 22.89 20.24 14.51
N ALA A 159 23.18 20.80 13.35
CA ALA A 159 24.25 21.75 13.13
C ALA A 159 23.79 22.76 12.06
N PHE A 160 23.43 23.95 12.54
CA PHE A 160 23.20 25.14 11.75
C PHE A 160 24.32 26.14 12.04
N ASN A 161 24.51 27.13 11.16
CA ASN A 161 25.58 28.13 11.33
C ASN A 161 25.57 28.85 12.69
N SER A 162 24.39 29.01 13.31
CA SER A 162 24.20 29.77 14.55
C SER A 162 23.77 28.92 15.75
N ALA A 163 23.59 27.61 15.57
CA ALA A 163 23.10 26.70 16.61
C ALA A 163 23.50 25.27 16.30
N GLY A 164 23.98 24.55 17.32
CA GLY A 164 24.26 23.12 17.22
C GLY A 164 23.96 22.41 18.52
N GLY A 165 23.73 21.10 18.43
CA GLY A 165 23.47 20.26 19.59
C GLY A 165 23.33 18.80 19.17
N SER A 166 23.46 17.91 20.15
CA SER A 166 23.21 16.48 19.95
C SER A 166 22.65 15.84 21.20
N SER A 167 21.78 14.86 21.01
CA SER A 167 21.35 13.90 22.02
C SER A 167 21.83 12.50 21.63
N PRO A 168 22.54 11.77 22.51
CA PRO A 168 22.95 10.41 22.23
C PRO A 168 21.76 9.45 22.22
N CYS A 169 21.91 8.29 21.56
CA CYS A 169 21.01 7.15 21.74
C CYS A 169 21.35 6.51 23.09
N LYS A 170 20.68 6.94 24.16
CA LYS A 170 20.92 6.44 25.51
C LYS A 170 19.60 6.25 26.21
N ARG A 171 19.46 5.10 26.86
CA ARG A 171 18.32 4.82 27.73
C ARG A 171 18.49 5.58 29.05
N ILE A 172 17.46 6.27 29.48
CA ILE A 172 17.48 7.01 30.75
C ILE A 172 17.14 6.03 31.87
N ASP A 173 17.98 6.00 32.90
CA ASP A 173 17.78 5.12 34.05
C ASP A 173 16.44 5.45 34.74
N GLY A 174 15.62 4.42 35.00
CA GLY A 174 14.28 4.55 35.56
C GLY A 174 13.14 4.61 34.54
N GLU A 175 13.43 4.66 33.24
CA GLU A 175 12.42 4.48 32.20
C GLU A 175 12.11 3.00 31.94
N SER A 176 10.82 2.72 31.73
CA SER A 176 10.32 1.37 31.45
C SER A 176 11.01 0.75 30.22
N PRO A 177 11.31 -0.57 30.24
CA PRO A 177 11.67 -1.30 29.03
C PRO A 177 10.58 -1.15 27.96
N GLY A 178 10.98 -1.02 26.68
CA GLY A 178 10.01 -0.86 25.59
C GLY A 178 9.44 0.55 25.46
N ARG A 179 10.27 1.59 25.63
CA ARG A 179 9.83 2.99 25.50
C ARG A 179 9.23 3.28 24.12
N TYR A 180 9.84 2.70 23.09
CA TYR A 180 9.36 2.76 21.71
C TYR A 180 9.34 1.36 21.14
N ARG A 181 8.13 0.85 20.91
CA ARG A 181 7.86 -0.55 20.54
C ARG A 181 8.04 -0.78 19.04
N THR A 182 7.89 0.28 18.24
CA THR A 182 8.18 0.25 16.80
C THR A 182 9.27 1.23 16.43
N ARG A 183 9.91 0.96 15.30
CA ARG A 183 10.86 1.88 14.66
C ARG A 183 10.22 3.24 14.40
N VAL A 184 8.98 3.25 13.91
CA VAL A 184 8.30 4.49 13.50
C VAL A 184 7.80 5.27 14.71
N GLU A 185 7.45 4.61 15.80
CA GLU A 185 7.16 5.26 17.08
C GLU A 185 8.39 6.02 17.60
N ALA A 186 9.58 5.40 17.58
CA ALA A 186 10.83 6.07 17.91
C ALA A 186 11.13 7.28 17.00
N ILE A 187 10.86 7.16 15.70
CA ILE A 187 11.00 8.26 14.73
C ILE A 187 10.05 9.40 15.08
N ARG A 188 8.77 9.13 15.32
CA ARG A 188 7.78 10.17 15.64
C ARG A 188 8.13 10.89 16.94
N ALA A 189 8.56 10.15 17.96
CA ALA A 189 9.05 10.73 19.20
C ALA A 189 10.29 11.62 18.98
N ALA A 190 11.26 11.15 18.18
CA ALA A 190 12.43 11.92 17.80
C ALA A 190 12.03 13.22 17.08
N VAL A 191 11.10 13.15 16.12
CA VAL A 191 10.59 14.31 15.38
C VAL A 191 9.95 15.32 16.34
N GLN A 192 9.12 14.89 17.30
CA GLN A 192 8.47 15.78 18.26
C GLN A 192 9.47 16.48 19.19
N VAL A 193 10.45 15.75 19.71
CA VAL A 193 11.51 16.33 20.57
C VAL A 193 12.35 17.30 19.76
N LEU A 194 12.86 16.87 18.61
CA LEU A 194 13.72 17.67 17.75
C LEU A 194 13.00 18.93 17.24
N THR A 195 11.73 18.85 16.86
CA THR A 195 10.94 20.02 16.43
C THR A 195 10.91 21.07 17.54
N ARG A 196 10.56 20.67 18.76
CA ARG A 196 10.56 21.57 19.93
C ARG A 196 11.94 22.18 20.20
N THR A 197 13.00 21.37 20.11
CA THR A 197 14.39 21.85 20.30
C THR A 197 14.82 22.85 19.21
N LEU A 198 14.47 22.61 17.96
CA LEU A 198 14.82 23.52 16.87
C LEU A 198 14.04 24.83 16.93
N GLU A 199 12.81 24.80 17.43
CA GLU A 199 11.97 25.99 17.63
C GLU A 199 12.44 26.85 18.80
N SER A 200 12.95 26.24 19.88
CA SER A 200 13.47 26.96 21.04
C SER A 200 14.87 27.57 20.84
N THR A 201 15.56 27.21 19.75
CA THR A 201 16.92 27.68 19.45
C THR A 201 16.96 28.70 18.31
N SER A 202 18.12 29.33 18.11
CA SER A 202 18.34 30.22 16.96
C SER A 202 18.30 29.48 15.62
N ALA A 203 18.32 28.13 15.64
CA ALA A 203 18.19 27.28 14.46
C ALA A 203 16.89 27.56 13.69
N SER A 204 15.80 27.88 14.38
CA SER A 204 14.49 28.23 13.79
C SER A 204 14.54 29.29 12.68
N LYS A 205 15.55 30.17 12.70
CA LYS A 205 15.76 31.25 11.72
C LYS A 205 16.69 30.86 10.55
N ALA A 206 17.26 29.66 10.56
CA ALA A 206 18.19 29.23 9.53
C ALA A 206 17.47 29.01 8.19
N LYS A 207 18.13 29.38 7.08
CA LYS A 207 17.57 29.26 5.72
C LYS A 207 17.19 27.83 5.35
N GLU A 208 17.88 26.85 5.93
CA GLU A 208 17.70 25.41 5.68
C GLU A 208 16.47 24.84 6.41
N MET A 209 15.90 25.57 7.39
CA MET A 209 14.81 25.08 8.25
C MET A 209 13.55 24.71 7.49
N ALA A 210 13.22 25.41 6.40
CA ALA A 210 12.04 25.08 5.60
C ALA A 210 12.16 23.66 4.98
N GLY A 211 13.35 23.27 4.55
CA GLY A 211 13.63 21.93 4.04
C GLY A 211 13.60 20.88 5.16
N VAL A 212 14.19 21.22 6.32
CA VAL A 212 14.18 20.36 7.51
C VAL A 212 12.76 20.09 8.00
N ARG A 213 11.89 21.11 8.10
CA ARG A 213 10.48 20.94 8.51
C ARG A 213 9.72 19.98 7.59
N ARG A 214 9.82 20.18 6.27
CA ARG A 214 9.19 19.26 5.29
C ARG A 214 9.69 17.82 5.43
N TRP A 215 10.97 17.65 5.74
CA TRP A 215 11.54 16.33 5.99
C TRP A 215 11.02 15.72 7.29
N LEU A 216 10.93 16.50 8.37
CA LEU A 216 10.34 16.07 9.65
C LEU A 216 8.86 15.71 9.50
N ASP A 217 8.06 16.51 8.79
CA ASP A 217 6.65 16.23 8.53
C ASP A 217 6.46 14.90 7.76
N LYS A 218 7.34 14.65 6.77
CA LYS A 218 7.36 13.39 6.03
C LYS A 218 7.70 12.20 6.94
N LEU A 219 8.64 12.36 7.86
CA LEU A 219 8.97 11.31 8.83
C LEU A 219 7.84 11.08 9.82
N PHE A 220 7.17 12.14 10.28
CA PHE A 220 6.06 12.02 11.22
C PHE A 220 4.86 11.25 10.64
N THR A 221 4.55 11.53 9.36
CA THR A 221 3.41 10.96 8.63
C THR A 221 3.69 9.59 8.01
N MET A 222 4.89 9.03 8.19
CA MET A 222 5.22 7.73 7.61
C MET A 222 4.34 6.61 8.18
N PRO A 223 3.95 5.62 7.36
CA PRO A 223 3.21 4.46 7.83
C PRO A 223 4.07 3.65 8.82
N ASP A 224 3.42 3.06 9.82
CA ASP A 224 4.07 2.19 10.79
C ASP A 224 3.67 0.73 10.51
N PRO A 225 4.52 -0.04 9.79
CA PRO A 225 4.21 -1.42 9.44
C PRO A 225 4.27 -2.38 10.62
N ASP A 226 4.92 -1.98 11.72
CA ASP A 226 5.06 -2.79 12.93
C ASP A 226 3.97 -2.47 13.97
N TRP A 227 3.10 -1.49 13.68
CA TRP A 227 1.97 -1.15 14.55
C TRP A 227 0.86 -2.20 14.46
N THR A 228 0.56 -2.85 15.57
CA THR A 228 -0.45 -3.91 15.64
C THR A 228 -1.78 -3.41 16.23
N PRO A 229 -2.92 -4.04 15.90
CA PRO A 229 -4.21 -3.73 16.53
C PRO A 229 -4.19 -3.86 18.05
N GLU A 230 -3.41 -4.80 18.59
CA GLU A 230 -3.21 -5.00 20.02
C GLU A 230 -2.56 -3.77 20.66
N MET A 231 -1.49 -3.25 20.05
CA MET A 231 -0.83 -2.01 20.50
C MET A 231 -1.77 -0.80 20.46
N ALA A 232 -2.65 -0.72 19.44
CA ALA A 232 -3.64 0.35 19.35
C ALA A 232 -4.65 0.30 20.52
N ARG A 233 -5.04 -0.89 20.98
CA ARG A 233 -5.94 -1.05 22.13
C ARG A 233 -5.25 -0.69 23.43
N GLU A 234 -4.00 -1.08 23.62
CA GLU A 234 -3.22 -0.74 24.81
C GLU A 234 -2.95 0.77 24.91
N ALA A 235 -2.69 1.45 23.79
CA ALA A 235 -2.47 2.90 23.77
C ALA A 235 -3.74 3.74 24.01
N ALA A 236 -4.92 3.14 23.88
CA ALA A 236 -6.22 3.80 24.07
C ALA A 236 -6.79 3.63 25.49
N GLN A 237 -6.11 2.88 26.37
CA GLN A 237 -6.43 2.71 27.78
C GLN A 237 -5.68 3.72 28.64
#